data_AF-A0A2A2Y240-F1
#
_entry.id   AF-A0A2A2Y240-F1
#
_cell.length_a   1.000
_cell.length_b   1.000
_cell.length_c   1.000
_cell.angle_alpha   90.00
_cell.angle_beta   90.00
_cell.angle_gamma   90.00
#
_symmetry.space_group_name_H-M   'P 1'
#
loop_
_entity.id
_entity.type
_entity.pdbx_description
1 polymer ?
#
loop_
_entity_poly.entity_id
_entity_poly.type
_entity_poly.pdbx_seq_one_letter_code
_entity_poly.pdbx_strand_id
1 'polypeptide(L)'
;MKLWEFINRLLVGAGEKPVTKRISQRAAYWLGGLLEGVWTLFRLKGEPPMTRFVAVELAKDHWFDVSAARRDLGLKPAVETWAELDRLAATLRTK
;
A
#
# COMPACT_ATOMS: atom_id res chain seq x y z
N MET A 1 -10.35 -3.60 -6.66
CA MET A 1 -8.96 -3.94 -7.05
C MET A 1 -8.28 -4.62 -5.88
N LYS A 2 -7.50 -5.68 -6.09
CA LYS A 2 -6.77 -6.33 -4.98
C LYS A 2 -5.46 -5.58 -4.71
N LEU A 3 -5.25 -5.13 -3.47
CA LEU A 3 -4.08 -4.33 -3.08
C LEU A 3 -2.74 -4.98 -3.48
N TRP A 4 -2.56 -6.26 -3.18
CA TRP A 4 -1.29 -6.96 -3.44
C TRP A 4 -1.01 -7.17 -4.93
N GLU A 5 -2.05 -7.30 -5.76
CA GLU A 5 -1.91 -7.37 -7.21
C GLU A 5 -1.45 -6.02 -7.76
N PHE A 6 -2.05 -4.93 -7.27
CA PHE A 6 -1.63 -3.57 -7.59
C PHE A 6 -0.18 -3.29 -7.22
N ILE A 7 0.21 -3.59 -5.97
CA ILE A 7 1.59 -3.40 -5.49
C ILE A 7 2.57 -4.23 -6.32
N ASN A 8 2.31 -5.53 -6.54
CA ASN A 8 3.23 -6.39 -7.27
C ASN A 8 3.36 -6.00 -8.73
N ARG A 9 2.29 -5.52 -9.38
CA ARG A 9 2.39 -5.03 -10.76
C ARG A 9 3.28 -3.81 -10.86
N LEU A 10 3.13 -2.85 -9.96
CA LEU A 10 3.99 -1.66 -9.89
C LEU A 10 5.45 -2.05 -9.66
N LEU A 11 5.74 -2.91 -8.69
CA LEU A 11 7.11 -3.36 -8.38
C LEU A 11 7.75 -4.05 -9.59
N VAL A 12 7.06 -5.04 -10.18
CA VAL A 12 7.58 -5.77 -11.34
C VAL A 12 7.79 -4.85 -12.54
N GLY A 13 6.86 -3.91 -12.81
CA GLY A 13 7.01 -2.91 -13.86
C GLY A 13 8.21 -1.98 -13.64
N ALA A 14 8.50 -1.64 -12.38
CA ALA A 14 9.66 -0.83 -11.99
C ALA A 14 10.99 -1.62 -12.03
N GLY A 15 10.95 -2.94 -12.27
CA GLY A 15 12.14 -3.80 -12.28
C GLY A 15 12.48 -4.43 -10.92
N GLU A 16 11.60 -4.27 -9.92
CA GLU A 16 11.76 -4.85 -8.59
C GLU A 16 11.12 -6.24 -8.47
N LYS A 17 11.56 -7.00 -7.45
CA LYS A 17 10.99 -8.32 -7.16
C LYS A 17 9.60 -8.19 -6.52
N PRO A 18 8.65 -9.09 -6.85
CA PRO A 18 7.34 -9.07 -6.22
C PRO A 18 7.41 -9.45 -4.73
N VAL A 19 6.46 -8.95 -3.95
CA VAL A 19 6.26 -9.32 -2.54
C VAL A 19 5.66 -10.72 -2.46
N THR A 20 6.45 -11.67 -1.95
CA THR A 20 6.06 -13.07 -1.76
C THR A 20 5.84 -13.44 -0.29
N LYS A 21 6.48 -12.71 0.63
CA LYS A 21 6.39 -12.98 2.07
C LYS A 21 5.11 -12.37 2.63
N ARG A 22 4.48 -13.08 3.57
CA ARG A 22 3.25 -12.65 4.24
C ARG A 22 3.29 -13.05 5.71
N ILE A 23 2.66 -12.24 6.54
CA ILE A 23 2.37 -12.51 7.95
C ILE A 23 0.90 -12.21 8.20
N SER A 24 0.32 -12.81 9.24
CA SER A 24 -1.08 -12.51 9.61
C SER A 24 -1.19 -11.09 10.15
N GLN A 25 -2.36 -10.46 9.98
CA GLN A 25 -2.65 -9.13 10.54
C GLN A 25 -2.39 -9.09 12.04
N ARG A 26 -2.80 -10.15 12.77
CA ARG A 26 -2.59 -10.25 14.21
C ARG A 26 -1.10 -10.23 14.55
N ALA A 27 -0.28 -10.99 13.83
CA ALA A 27 1.17 -10.99 14.04
C ALA A 27 1.79 -9.62 13.72
N ALA A 28 1.39 -9.00 12.60
CA ALA A 28 1.85 -7.67 12.20
C ALA A 28 1.49 -6.60 13.24
N TYR A 29 0.26 -6.64 13.79
CA TYR A 29 -0.22 -5.69 14.79
C TYR A 29 0.57 -5.79 16.10
N TRP A 30 0.82 -7.02 16.59
CA TRP A 30 1.63 -7.23 17.78
C TRP A 30 3.08 -6.79 17.58
N LEU A 31 3.67 -7.11 16.42
CA LEU A 31 5.02 -6.65 16.08
C LEU A 31 5.11 -5.12 16.02
N GLY A 32 4.10 -4.47 15.42
CA GLY A 32 4.00 -3.01 15.38
C GLY A 32 3.98 -2.40 16.78
N GLY A 33 3.18 -2.95 17.70
CA GLY A 33 3.13 -2.48 19.09
C GLY A 33 4.45 -2.65 19.82
N LEU A 34 5.16 -3.76 19.60
CA LEU A 34 6.48 -4.00 20.18
C LEU A 34 7.52 -3.00 19.66
N LEU A 35 7.58 -2.78 18.34
CA LEU A 35 8.53 -1.83 17.74
C LEU A 35 8.25 -0.39 18.17
N GLU A 36 6.98 0.02 18.22
CA GLU A 36 6.58 1.33 18.75
C GLU A 36 7.05 1.52 20.21
N GLY A 37 6.89 0.49 21.04
CA GLY A 37 7.36 0.49 22.42
C GLY A 37 8.88 0.64 22.52
N VAL A 38 9.64 -0.12 21.71
CA VAL A 38 11.11 -0.02 21.65
C VAL A 38 11.56 1.36 21.18
N TRP A 39 10.97 1.89 20.10
CA TRP A 39 11.31 3.22 19.57
C TRP A 39 11.06 4.32 20.60
N THR A 40 9.94 4.22 21.30
CA THR A 40 9.55 5.20 22.33
C THR A 40 10.46 5.11 23.56
N LEU A 41 10.73 3.89 24.05
CA LEU A 41 11.52 3.67 25.26
C LEU A 41 13.00 4.07 25.09
N PHE A 42 13.60 3.74 23.94
CA PHE A 42 15.00 4.05 23.65
C PHE A 42 15.20 5.38 22.90
N ARG A 43 14.11 6.12 22.62
CA ARG A 43 14.13 7.40 21.90
C ARG A 43 14.91 7.32 20.58
N LEU A 44 14.66 6.25 19.83
CA LEU A 44 15.33 6.02 18.55
C LEU A 44 14.89 7.08 17.53
N LYS A 45 15.82 7.46 16.65
CA LYS A 45 15.54 8.41 15.57
C LYS A 45 14.76 7.73 14.44
N GLY A 46 13.91 8.49 13.76
CA GLY A 46 13.09 7.99 12.66
C GLY A 46 11.87 7.19 13.13
N GLU A 47 11.23 6.50 12.19
CA GLU A 47 10.02 5.72 12.45
C GLU A 47 10.33 4.22 12.57
N PRO A 48 9.60 3.47 13.41
CA PRO A 48 9.74 2.03 13.48
C PRO A 48 9.35 1.39 12.12
N PRO A 49 10.06 0.34 11.65
CA PRO A 49 9.78 -0.33 10.37
C PRO A 49 8.37 -0.93 10.23
N MET A 50 7.67 -1.13 11.35
CA MET A 50 6.28 -1.57 11.39
C MET A 50 5.60 -0.85 12.55
N THR A 51 4.41 -0.29 12.27
CA THR A 51 3.50 0.29 13.28
C THR A 51 2.19 -0.48 13.28
N ARG A 52 1.41 -0.33 14.35
CA ARG A 52 0.03 -0.84 14.40
C ARG A 52 -0.82 -0.20 13.29
N PHE A 53 -0.54 1.05 12.92
CA PHE A 53 -1.18 1.73 11.81
C PHE A 53 -0.92 1.02 10.48
N VAL A 54 0.36 0.82 10.10
CA VAL A 54 0.73 0.11 8.85
C VAL A 54 0.13 -1.30 8.80
N ALA A 55 0.12 -2.01 9.95
CA ALA A 55 -0.49 -3.33 10.04
C ALA A 55 -1.99 -3.34 9.75
N VAL A 56 -2.72 -2.27 10.11
CA VAL A 56 -4.17 -2.16 9.85
C VAL A 56 -4.43 -1.67 8.43
N GLU A 57 -3.71 -0.64 7.98
CA GLU A 57 -3.85 -0.05 6.63
C GLU A 57 -3.68 -1.08 5.52
N LEU A 58 -2.69 -1.97 5.64
CA LEU A 58 -2.39 -2.98 4.63
C LEU A 58 -3.23 -4.26 4.76
N ALA A 59 -3.91 -4.47 5.88
CA ALA A 59 -4.67 -5.69 6.15
C ALA A 59 -6.18 -5.54 5.94
N LYS A 60 -6.71 -4.32 5.94
CA LYS A 60 -8.14 -4.06 5.77
C LYS A 60 -8.42 -3.48 4.40
N ASP A 61 -9.64 -3.73 3.92
CA ASP A 61 -10.13 -3.16 2.68
C ASP A 61 -10.53 -1.69 2.89
N HIS A 62 -9.92 -0.80 2.13
CA HIS A 62 -10.24 0.63 2.11
C HIS A 62 -10.67 1.00 0.70
N TRP A 63 -11.96 1.30 0.53
CA TRP A 63 -12.54 1.67 -0.75
C TRP A 63 -13.63 2.71 -0.56
N PHE A 64 -13.88 3.47 -1.62
CA PHE A 64 -14.94 4.48 -1.66
C PHE A 64 -16.02 4.04 -2.65
N ASP A 65 -17.29 4.17 -2.25
CA ASP A 65 -18.39 4.10 -3.20
C ASP A 65 -18.48 5.42 -3.95
N VAL A 66 -18.16 5.38 -5.24
CA VAL A 66 -18.18 6.55 -6.13
C VAL A 66 -19.49 6.67 -6.92
N SER A 67 -20.52 5.86 -6.61
CA SER A 67 -21.77 5.81 -7.38
C SER A 67 -22.48 7.16 -7.44
N ALA A 68 -22.48 7.93 -6.34
CA ALA A 68 -23.05 9.27 -6.31
C ALA A 68 -22.29 10.23 -7.26
N ALA A 69 -20.95 10.23 -7.21
CA ALA A 69 -20.13 11.05 -8.08
C ALA A 69 -20.30 10.66 -9.57
N ARG A 70 -20.49 9.37 -9.87
CA ARG A 70 -20.78 8.91 -11.23
C ARG A 70 -22.11 9.45 -11.75
N ARG A 71 -23.15 9.42 -10.92
CA ARG A 71 -24.49 9.88 -11.29
C ARG A 71 -24.59 11.39 -11.39
N ASP A 72 -24.06 12.10 -10.39
CA ASP A 72 -24.32 13.53 -10.23
C ASP A 72 -23.28 14.40 -10.94
N LEU A 73 -22.04 13.91 -11.07
CA LEU A 73 -20.91 14.64 -11.68
C LEU A 73 -20.45 14.02 -13.00
N GLY A 74 -21.08 12.92 -13.45
CA GLY A 74 -20.61 12.18 -14.62
C GLY A 74 -19.20 11.62 -14.45
N LEU A 75 -18.77 11.37 -13.19
CA LEU A 75 -17.42 10.91 -12.89
C LEU A 75 -17.12 9.62 -13.68
N LYS A 76 -16.09 9.69 -14.52
CA LYS A 76 -15.56 8.54 -15.25
C LYS A 76 -14.03 8.56 -15.16
N PRO A 77 -13.37 7.40 -15.03
CA PRO A 77 -11.91 7.35 -15.12
C PRO A 77 -11.47 7.99 -16.44
N ALA A 78 -10.56 8.97 -16.38
CA ALA A 78 -10.04 9.63 -17.57
C ALA A 78 -9.15 8.70 -18.40
N VAL A 79 -8.60 7.68 -17.75
CA VAL A 79 -7.58 6.77 -18.27
C VAL A 79 -7.81 5.39 -17.65
N GLU A 80 -7.32 4.36 -18.33
CA GLU A 80 -7.35 2.99 -17.82
C GLU A 80 -6.29 2.83 -16.72
N THR A 81 -6.71 2.35 -15.56
CA THR A 81 -5.88 2.37 -14.34
C THR A 81 -4.63 1.52 -14.49
N TRP A 82 -4.73 0.35 -15.10
CA TRP A 82 -3.62 -0.57 -15.24
C TRP A 82 -2.56 -0.10 -16.25
N ALA A 83 -2.99 0.48 -17.37
CA ALA A 83 -2.14 1.06 -18.39
C ALA A 83 -1.35 2.25 -17.83
N GLU A 84 -1.98 3.11 -17.03
CA GLU A 84 -1.28 4.20 -16.36
C GLU A 84 -0.35 3.72 -15.24
N LEU A 85 -0.71 2.65 -14.52
CA LEU A 85 0.18 2.07 -13.52
C LEU A 85 1.46 1.53 -14.18
N ASP A 86 1.34 0.88 -15.34
CA ASP A 86 2.51 0.39 -16.10
C ASP A 86 3.38 1.54 -16.60
N ARG A 87 2.76 2.64 -17.08
CA ARG A 87 3.48 3.88 -17.44
C ARG A 87 4.23 4.46 -16.25
N LEU A 88 3.57 4.58 -15.09
CA LEU A 88 4.20 5.04 -13.86
C LEU A 88 5.38 4.13 -13.48
N ALA A 89 5.20 2.82 -13.52
CA ALA A 89 6.25 1.85 -13.21
C ALA A 89 7.47 2.02 -14.13
N ALA A 90 7.26 2.27 -15.42
CA ALA A 90 8.33 2.54 -16.38
C ALA A 90 9.13 3.80 -16.02
N THR A 91 8.49 4.86 -15.51
CA THR A 91 9.21 6.07 -15.05
C THR A 91 10.04 5.86 -13.78
N LEU A 92 9.69 4.88 -12.95
CA LEU A 92 10.43 4.55 -11.73
C LEU A 92 11.68 3.72 -12.03
N ARG A 93 11.68 2.98 -13.14
CA ARG A 93 12.84 2.18 -13.58
C ARG A 93 14.03 3.03 -14.04
N THR A 94 13.78 4.27 -14.45
CA THR A 94 14.81 5.19 -14.99
C THR A 94 15.42 6.12 -13.95
N LYS A 95 14.96 6.05 -12.70
CA LYS A 95 15.57 6.72 -11.53
C LYS A 95 16.52 5.78 -10.80
#